data_AF-A0A936T740-F1
#
_entry.id   AF-A0A936T740-F1
#
_cell.length_a   1.000
_cell.length_b   1.000
_cell.length_c   1.000
_cell.angle_alpha   90.00
_cell.angle_beta   90.00
_cell.angle_gamma   90.00
#
_symmetry.space_group_name_H-M   'P 1'
#
loop_
_entity.id
_entity.type
_entity.pdbx_description
1 polymer ?
#
loop_
_entity_poly.entity_id
_entity_poly.type
_entity_poly.pdbx_seq_one_letter_code
_entity_poly.pdbx_strand_id
1 'polypeptide(L)'
;MKDSLFPHILDGLKQAIERSRFTTTLVIIACVLCSIAYWNGKETSWGRARMNRYMVLAELDTIVRNARAADPDLLSFKQYVLSIHGPSFLKDSAILQTNRPDVFSIALKRLHSIQAISDSLYERASVPWISTDFVDHMEYLDSITPMQAESMRQALIDLPNAAGEVIHAHDGFEQTRRAYIRANLFVDLPFFGLAFDLNDLALLSGLGFTLLLLALVYNLLREHHNLETLLDWVNCLPRTTNEERCTRLRIYQAAANFNVLTMPPQLLGCNGCTDAGHDQIKRTMRFMFLVLSKLIYLVPVILHAMVRQNDIDTRSHGIALQPERLHELEIQSTFFLVTISILTALAMVSATRIELLWVTFAGKVRPGPNDPPKPCSPPI
;
A
#
# COMPACT_ATOMS: atom_id res chain seq x y z
N MET A 1 -46.18 -3.85 25.77
CA MET A 1 -45.69 -2.79 24.86
C MET A 1 -44.18 -2.58 24.94
N LYS A 2 -43.52 -2.68 26.11
CA LYS A 2 -42.05 -2.55 26.19
C LYS A 2 -41.29 -3.70 25.52
N ASP A 3 -41.88 -4.90 25.49
CA ASP A 3 -41.21 -6.10 24.96
C ASP A 3 -41.05 -6.10 23.43
N SER A 4 -41.88 -5.34 22.69
CA SER A 4 -41.79 -5.27 21.23
C SER A 4 -40.71 -4.31 20.73
N LEU A 5 -40.24 -3.36 21.55
CA LEU A 5 -39.28 -2.34 21.10
C LEU A 5 -37.83 -2.85 21.16
N PHE A 6 -37.53 -3.75 22.10
CA PHE A 6 -36.17 -4.22 22.34
C PHE A 6 -35.53 -4.92 21.11
N PRO A 7 -36.22 -5.87 20.43
CA PRO A 7 -35.66 -6.51 19.24
C PRO A 7 -35.30 -5.50 18.15
N HIS A 8 -36.13 -4.47 17.95
CA HIS A 8 -35.86 -3.43 16.95
C HIS A 8 -34.63 -2.56 17.29
N ILE A 9 -34.42 -2.22 18.56
CA ILE A 9 -33.22 -1.47 18.98
C ILE A 9 -31.97 -2.34 18.78
N LEU A 10 -32.04 -3.61 19.18
CA LEU A 10 -30.92 -4.54 19.05
C LEU A 10 -30.58 -4.81 17.57
N ASP A 11 -31.58 -4.99 16.71
CA ASP A 11 -31.40 -5.13 15.27
C ASP A 11 -30.82 -3.87 14.64
N GLY A 12 -31.25 -2.68 15.08
CA GLY A 12 -30.68 -1.40 14.66
C GLY A 12 -29.19 -1.29 15.01
N LEU A 13 -28.80 -1.68 16.23
CA LEU A 13 -27.40 -1.73 16.65
C LEU A 13 -26.60 -2.75 15.84
N LYS A 14 -27.12 -3.97 15.67
CA LYS A 14 -26.49 -5.03 14.88
C LYS A 14 -26.19 -4.57 13.45
N GLN A 15 -27.18 -3.98 12.77
CA GLN A 15 -27.00 -3.46 11.41
C GLN A 15 -25.96 -2.33 11.34
N ALA A 16 -25.92 -1.43 12.34
CA ALA A 16 -24.92 -0.36 12.39
C ALA A 16 -23.50 -0.93 12.54
N ILE A 17 -23.31 -1.91 13.42
CA ILE A 17 -22.01 -2.58 13.63
C ILE A 17 -21.59 -3.35 12.37
N GLU A 18 -22.50 -4.08 11.73
CA GLU A 18 -22.22 -4.80 10.48
C GLU A 18 -21.75 -3.85 9.36
N ARG A 19 -22.38 -2.68 9.21
CA ARG A 19 -21.95 -1.66 8.24
C ARG A 19 -20.59 -1.06 8.60
N SER A 20 -20.38 -0.72 9.87
CA SER A 20 -19.10 -0.21 10.39
C SER A 20 -17.95 -1.20 10.10
N ARG A 21 -18.19 -2.50 10.35
CA ARG A 21 -17.26 -3.58 10.02
C ARG A 21 -16.98 -3.67 8.52
N PHE A 22 -18.04 -3.72 7.71
CA PHE A 22 -17.91 -3.80 6.25
C PHE A 22 -17.09 -2.62 5.70
N THR A 23 -17.40 -1.39 6.11
CA THR A 23 -16.66 -0.20 5.67
C THR A 23 -15.21 -0.22 6.16
N THR A 24 -14.94 -0.67 7.39
CA THR A 24 -13.56 -0.82 7.90
C THR A 24 -12.76 -1.83 7.06
N THR A 25 -13.36 -2.96 6.70
CA THR A 25 -12.73 -3.95 5.80
C THR A 25 -12.43 -3.34 4.44
N LEU A 26 -13.34 -2.55 3.87
CA LEU A 26 -13.09 -1.84 2.60
C LEU A 26 -11.95 -0.83 2.72
N VAL A 27 -11.86 -0.09 3.82
CA VAL A 27 -10.71 0.82 4.09
C VAL A 27 -9.40 0.04 4.11
N ILE A 28 -9.36 -1.11 4.80
CA ILE A 28 -8.15 -1.96 4.86
C ILE A 28 -7.76 -2.45 3.46
N ILE A 29 -8.71 -2.98 2.69
CA ILE A 29 -8.46 -3.45 1.32
C ILE A 29 -7.95 -2.30 0.44
N ALA A 30 -8.59 -1.13 0.49
CA ALA A 30 -8.16 0.05 -0.25
C ALA A 30 -6.74 0.50 0.14
N CYS A 31 -6.38 0.43 1.43
CA CYS A 31 -5.03 0.72 1.90
C CYS A 31 -4.00 -0.26 1.33
N VAL A 32 -4.30 -1.58 1.33
CA VAL A 32 -3.41 -2.60 0.76
C VAL A 32 -3.22 -2.38 -0.74
N LEU A 33 -4.30 -2.17 -1.49
CA LEU A 33 -4.24 -1.92 -2.93
C LEU A 33 -3.46 -0.63 -3.26
N CYS A 34 -3.69 0.44 -2.50
CA CYS A 34 -2.95 1.70 -2.67
C CYS A 34 -1.47 1.53 -2.32
N SER A 35 -1.14 0.76 -1.29
CA SER A 35 0.26 0.44 -0.93
C SER A 35 0.97 -0.30 -2.06
N ILE A 36 0.32 -1.30 -2.66
CA ILE A 36 0.86 -2.06 -3.79
C ILE A 36 1.05 -1.16 -5.02
N ALA A 37 0.05 -0.33 -5.33
CA ALA A 37 0.13 0.63 -6.44
C ALA A 37 1.27 1.64 -6.24
N TYR A 38 1.39 2.20 -5.03
CA TYR A 38 2.48 3.10 -4.66
C TYR A 38 3.84 2.42 -4.77
N TRP A 39 3.99 1.20 -4.25
CA TRP A 39 5.23 0.44 -4.33
C TRP A 39 5.66 0.17 -5.78
N ASN A 40 4.70 -0.16 -6.64
CA ASN A 40 4.95 -0.36 -8.06
C ASN A 40 5.32 0.94 -8.79
N GLY A 41 4.81 2.09 -8.33
CA GLY A 41 5.11 3.41 -8.91
C GLY A 41 6.46 4.02 -8.48
N LYS A 42 7.03 3.57 -7.35
CA LYS A 42 8.27 4.15 -6.80
C LYS A 42 9.46 3.99 -7.74
N GLU A 43 10.41 4.92 -7.71
CA GLU A 43 11.60 4.90 -8.59
C GLU A 43 12.46 3.64 -8.51
N THR A 44 12.46 2.99 -7.35
CA THR A 44 13.14 1.72 -7.13
C THR A 44 12.35 0.51 -7.64
N SER A 45 11.20 0.73 -8.30
CA SER A 45 10.42 -0.35 -8.85
C SER A 45 11.19 -1.01 -9.99
N TRP A 46 11.04 -2.33 -10.06
CA TRP A 46 11.63 -3.17 -11.10
C TRP A 46 11.30 -2.67 -12.53
N GLY A 47 10.15 -2.03 -12.71
CA GLY A 47 9.73 -1.38 -13.96
C GLY A 47 10.67 -0.25 -14.36
N ARG A 48 10.90 0.74 -13.47
CA ARG A 48 11.76 1.89 -13.79
C ARG A 48 13.22 1.49 -13.94
N ALA A 49 13.69 0.52 -13.16
CA ALA A 49 15.02 -0.07 -13.33
C ALA A 49 15.20 -0.71 -14.73
N ARG A 50 14.17 -1.40 -15.24
CA ARG A 50 14.14 -1.88 -16.63
C ARG A 50 14.14 -0.74 -17.65
N MET A 51 13.38 0.34 -17.41
CA MET A 51 13.32 1.48 -18.33
C MET A 51 14.62 2.23 -18.47
N ASN A 52 15.29 2.51 -17.34
CA ASN A 52 16.58 3.18 -17.35
C ASN A 52 17.60 2.39 -18.18
N ARG A 53 17.53 1.05 -18.16
CA ARG A 53 18.37 0.20 -19.02
C ARG A 53 18.03 0.34 -20.49
N TYR A 54 16.75 0.29 -20.85
CA TYR A 54 16.34 0.48 -22.24
C TYR A 54 16.73 1.87 -22.76
N MET A 55 16.59 2.91 -21.93
CA MET A 55 17.03 4.27 -22.28
C MET A 55 18.54 4.35 -22.53
N VAL A 56 19.36 3.74 -21.68
CA VAL A 56 20.81 3.66 -21.88
C VAL A 56 21.14 2.93 -23.18
N LEU A 57 20.47 1.82 -23.46
CA LEU A 57 20.67 1.07 -24.72
C LEU A 57 20.29 1.89 -25.96
N ALA A 58 19.26 2.73 -25.88
CA ALA A 58 18.85 3.60 -26.98
C ALA A 58 19.76 4.82 -27.19
N GLU A 59 20.24 5.42 -26.10
CA GLU A 59 21.24 6.49 -26.18
C GLU A 59 22.53 5.93 -26.81
N LEU A 60 22.95 4.72 -26.41
CA LEU A 60 24.06 4.00 -27.06
C LEU A 60 23.82 3.77 -28.55
N ASP A 61 22.66 3.24 -28.94
CA ASP A 61 22.30 3.05 -30.37
C ASP A 61 22.37 4.36 -31.17
N THR A 62 21.89 5.46 -30.60
CA THR A 62 21.95 6.78 -31.24
C THR A 62 23.39 7.23 -31.46
N ILE A 63 24.28 7.02 -30.49
CA ILE A 63 25.72 7.30 -30.63
C ILE A 63 26.32 6.45 -31.75
N VAL A 64 25.96 5.17 -31.84
CA VAL A 64 26.44 4.26 -32.90
C VAL A 64 26.01 4.75 -34.27
N ARG A 65 24.75 5.18 -34.41
CA ARG A 65 24.20 5.70 -35.67
C ARG A 65 24.91 6.97 -36.11
N ASN A 66 25.14 7.90 -35.19
CA ASN A 66 25.86 9.14 -35.48
C ASN A 66 27.31 8.87 -35.89
N ALA A 67 27.97 7.93 -35.23
CA ALA A 67 29.30 7.47 -35.62
C ALA A 67 29.33 6.84 -37.01
N ARG A 68 28.35 5.99 -37.33
CA ARG A 68 28.19 5.39 -38.67
C ARG A 68 27.86 6.40 -39.76
N ALA A 69 27.15 7.48 -39.43
CA ALA A 69 26.90 8.56 -40.37
C ALA A 69 28.18 9.35 -40.70
N ALA A 70 29.11 9.46 -39.74
CA ALA A 70 30.41 10.08 -39.93
C ALA A 70 31.41 9.15 -40.66
N ASP A 71 31.28 7.83 -40.48
CA ASP A 71 32.10 6.81 -41.13
C ASP A 71 31.19 5.67 -41.65
N PRO A 72 30.80 5.67 -42.94
CA PRO A 72 29.84 4.72 -43.50
C PRO A 72 30.30 3.25 -43.43
N ASP A 73 31.60 2.99 -43.33
CA ASP A 73 32.19 1.65 -43.30
C ASP A 73 32.10 0.99 -41.90
N LEU A 74 31.63 1.74 -40.90
CA LEU A 74 31.26 1.20 -39.59
C LEU A 74 29.97 0.36 -39.68
N LEU A 75 30.11 -0.96 -39.79
CA LEU A 75 28.94 -1.86 -39.84
C LEU A 75 28.35 -2.21 -38.46
N SER A 76 28.98 -1.81 -37.33
CA SER A 76 28.52 -2.12 -35.97
C SER A 76 29.18 -1.27 -34.87
N PHE A 77 28.57 -1.17 -33.67
CA PHE A 77 29.18 -0.56 -32.46
C PHE A 77 30.56 -1.17 -32.16
N LYS A 78 30.69 -2.47 -32.41
CA LYS A 78 31.94 -3.22 -32.31
C LYS A 78 33.03 -2.63 -33.21
N GLN A 79 32.68 -2.25 -34.43
CA GLN A 79 33.61 -1.61 -35.38
C GLN A 79 33.92 -0.16 -35.02
N TYR A 80 32.99 0.57 -34.40
CA TYR A 80 33.26 1.90 -33.85
C TYR A 80 34.27 1.87 -32.70
N VAL A 81 34.03 0.99 -31.73
CA VAL A 81 34.94 0.80 -30.59
C VAL A 81 36.30 0.30 -31.09
N LEU A 82 36.32 -0.56 -32.11
CA LEU A 82 37.53 -1.01 -32.81
C LEU A 82 38.26 0.09 -33.58
N SER A 83 37.55 1.01 -34.22
CA SER A 83 38.17 2.07 -35.02
C SER A 83 38.82 3.13 -34.12
N ILE A 84 38.23 3.39 -32.94
CA ILE A 84 38.80 4.31 -31.95
C ILE A 84 39.92 3.65 -31.13
N HIS A 85 39.80 2.38 -30.77
CA HIS A 85 40.71 1.73 -29.81
C HIS A 85 41.66 0.67 -30.39
N GLY A 86 41.54 0.37 -31.68
CA GLY A 86 42.37 -0.60 -32.39
C GLY A 86 42.01 -2.07 -32.10
N PRO A 87 42.46 -3.00 -32.96
CA PRO A 87 42.13 -4.43 -32.89
C PRO A 87 42.67 -5.15 -31.64
N SER A 88 43.68 -4.58 -30.97
CA SER A 88 44.18 -5.08 -29.68
C SER A 88 43.16 -4.94 -28.55
N PHE A 89 42.22 -3.99 -28.65
CA PHE A 89 41.15 -3.84 -27.67
C PHE A 89 40.28 -5.11 -27.63
N LEU A 90 39.93 -5.69 -28.79
CA LEU A 90 39.11 -6.90 -28.89
C LEU A 90 39.82 -8.20 -28.52
N LYS A 91 41.16 -8.27 -28.59
CA LYS A 91 41.90 -9.46 -28.15
C LYS A 91 41.77 -9.69 -26.63
N ASP A 92 41.58 -8.61 -25.87
CA ASP A 92 41.40 -8.64 -24.43
C ASP A 92 39.95 -8.31 -24.00
N SER A 93 39.14 -7.71 -24.88
CA SER A 93 37.80 -7.27 -24.56
C SER A 93 36.73 -8.27 -25.00
N ALA A 94 36.39 -9.15 -24.07
CA ALA A 94 35.16 -9.91 -24.04
C ALA A 94 33.90 -9.01 -23.83
N ILE A 95 34.01 -7.70 -24.08
CA ILE A 95 33.06 -6.63 -23.74
C ILE A 95 31.74 -6.72 -24.52
N LEU A 96 31.76 -7.28 -25.73
CA LEU A 96 30.60 -7.30 -26.63
C LEU A 96 30.04 -8.70 -26.89
N GLN A 97 30.63 -9.73 -26.27
CA GLN A 97 30.18 -11.13 -26.38
C GLN A 97 30.02 -11.82 -25.02
N THR A 98 30.31 -11.14 -23.90
CA THR A 98 30.16 -11.78 -22.60
C THR A 98 28.92 -11.34 -21.87
N ASN A 99 28.22 -12.33 -21.32
CA ASN A 99 27.27 -12.18 -20.23
C ASN A 99 27.96 -11.83 -18.90
N ARG A 100 29.22 -11.36 -18.93
CA ARG A 100 30.04 -11.11 -17.76
C ARG A 100 29.94 -9.62 -17.36
N PRO A 101 29.20 -9.30 -16.29
CA PRO A 101 28.89 -7.92 -15.91
C PRO A 101 30.12 -7.08 -15.53
N ASP A 102 31.19 -7.74 -15.07
CA ASP A 102 32.48 -7.11 -14.77
C ASP A 102 33.14 -6.52 -16.02
N VAL A 103 33.07 -7.21 -17.16
CA VAL A 103 33.71 -6.80 -18.40
C VAL A 103 33.00 -5.60 -19.02
N PHE A 104 31.66 -5.57 -19.00
CA PHE A 104 30.88 -4.42 -19.42
C PHE A 104 31.12 -3.19 -18.53
N SER A 105 31.23 -3.37 -17.21
CA SER A 105 31.54 -2.27 -16.28
C SER A 105 32.91 -1.63 -16.57
N ILE A 106 33.91 -2.45 -16.92
CA ILE A 106 35.25 -1.98 -17.32
C ILE A 106 35.17 -1.19 -18.63
N ALA A 107 34.35 -1.63 -19.58
CA ALA A 107 34.13 -0.94 -20.85
C ALA A 107 33.54 0.45 -20.66
N LEU A 108 32.46 0.54 -19.88
CA LEU A 108 31.82 1.80 -19.53
C LEU A 108 32.77 2.74 -18.81
N LYS A 109 33.51 2.23 -17.83
CA LYS A 109 34.47 3.01 -17.05
C LYS A 109 35.57 3.59 -17.95
N ARG A 110 35.95 2.83 -18.98
CA ARG A 110 36.94 3.28 -19.96
C ARG A 110 36.37 4.30 -20.95
N LEU A 111 35.17 4.09 -21.49
CA LEU A 111 34.46 5.07 -22.32
C LEU A 111 34.21 6.40 -21.58
N HIS A 112 33.92 6.32 -20.29
CA HIS A 112 33.78 7.48 -19.42
C HIS A 112 35.12 8.19 -19.20
N SER A 113 36.18 7.43 -18.92
CA SER A 113 37.52 8.00 -18.70
C SER A 113 38.09 8.78 -19.90
N ILE A 114 37.62 8.49 -21.11
CA ILE A 114 38.00 9.21 -22.34
C ILE A 114 36.97 10.27 -22.77
N GLN A 115 35.96 10.55 -21.93
CA GLN A 115 34.88 11.50 -22.19
C GLN A 115 34.04 11.18 -23.46
N ALA A 116 34.04 9.93 -23.91
CA ALA A 116 33.22 9.49 -25.06
C ALA A 116 31.74 9.34 -24.70
N ILE A 117 31.44 9.25 -23.40
CA ILE A 117 30.08 9.23 -22.86
C ILE A 117 29.99 10.25 -21.72
N SER A 118 28.82 10.89 -21.57
CA SER A 118 28.60 11.86 -20.50
C SER A 118 28.64 11.20 -19.12
N ASP A 119 28.97 11.98 -18.09
CA ASP A 119 28.91 11.54 -16.68
C ASP A 119 27.55 10.94 -16.34
N SER A 120 26.46 11.56 -16.83
CA SER A 120 25.09 11.09 -16.63
C SER A 120 24.77 9.76 -17.30
N LEU A 121 25.37 9.44 -18.46
CA LEU A 121 25.20 8.14 -19.11
C LEU A 121 26.00 7.08 -18.37
N TYR A 122 27.23 7.40 -17.96
CA TYR A 122 28.08 6.49 -17.20
C TYR A 122 27.47 6.12 -15.86
N GLU A 123 26.95 7.08 -15.09
CA GLU A 123 26.26 6.81 -13.82
C GLU A 123 25.02 5.91 -14.00
N ARG A 124 24.23 6.13 -15.07
CA ARG A 124 23.06 5.30 -15.37
C ARG A 124 23.42 3.89 -15.83
N ALA A 125 24.50 3.75 -16.59
CA ALA A 125 24.92 2.48 -17.19
C ALA A 125 25.80 1.64 -16.25
N SER A 126 26.43 2.26 -15.25
CA SER A 126 27.25 1.62 -14.20
C SER A 126 26.44 1.07 -13.02
N VAL A 127 25.12 1.29 -12.99
CA VAL A 127 24.22 0.59 -12.07
C VAL A 127 24.38 -0.93 -12.27
N PRO A 128 24.61 -1.72 -11.20
CA PRO A 128 24.92 -3.13 -11.31
C PRO A 128 23.93 -3.84 -12.23
N TRP A 129 24.49 -4.54 -13.21
CA TRP A 129 23.75 -5.46 -14.06
C TRP A 129 22.99 -6.40 -13.14
N ILE A 130 21.70 -6.57 -13.39
CA ILE A 130 20.99 -7.72 -12.85
C ILE A 130 21.56 -8.87 -13.68
N SER A 131 22.64 -9.46 -13.18
CA SER A 131 23.17 -10.69 -13.73
C SER A 131 22.11 -11.77 -13.54
N THR A 132 22.26 -12.88 -14.27
CA THR A 132 21.51 -14.09 -13.92
C THR A 132 21.69 -14.40 -12.45
N ASP A 133 22.86 -14.17 -11.85
CA ASP A 133 23.08 -14.35 -10.41
C ASP A 133 22.19 -13.46 -9.52
N PHE A 134 21.83 -12.24 -9.94
CA PHE A 134 20.85 -11.43 -9.21
C PHE A 134 19.44 -11.99 -9.34
N VAL A 135 19.06 -12.49 -10.53
CA VAL A 135 17.77 -13.16 -10.73
C VAL A 135 17.71 -14.45 -9.90
N ASP A 136 18.81 -15.20 -9.86
CA ASP A 136 18.97 -16.41 -9.07
C ASP A 136 18.98 -16.10 -7.57
N HIS A 137 19.56 -14.96 -7.16
CA HIS A 137 19.48 -14.50 -5.77
C HIS A 137 18.06 -14.06 -5.40
N MET A 138 17.34 -13.40 -6.31
CA MET A 138 15.93 -13.04 -6.10
C MET A 138 15.02 -14.26 -6.03
N GLU A 139 15.25 -15.28 -6.86
CA GLU A 139 14.55 -16.57 -6.81
C GLU A 139 14.89 -17.33 -5.52
N TYR A 140 16.17 -17.36 -5.13
CA TYR A 140 16.63 -17.98 -3.88
C TYR A 140 16.01 -17.33 -2.63
N LEU A 141 15.78 -16.02 -2.66
CA LEU A 141 15.13 -15.27 -1.59
C LEU A 141 13.58 -15.38 -1.64
N ASP A 142 13.00 -16.21 -2.52
CA ASP A 142 11.56 -16.32 -2.78
C ASP A 142 10.88 -14.97 -3.11
N SER A 143 11.65 -14.00 -3.59
CA SER A 143 11.16 -12.65 -3.90
C SER A 143 10.51 -12.53 -5.28
N ILE A 144 10.73 -13.53 -6.14
CA ILE A 144 10.09 -13.71 -7.45
C ILE A 144 9.75 -15.18 -7.65
N THR A 145 8.69 -15.46 -8.40
CA THR A 145 8.34 -16.84 -8.74
C THR A 145 9.35 -17.45 -9.72
N PRO A 146 9.51 -18.79 -9.75
CA PRO A 146 10.40 -19.45 -10.72
C PRO A 146 10.07 -19.11 -12.17
N MET A 147 8.79 -18.91 -12.49
CA MET A 147 8.35 -18.50 -13.82
C MET A 147 8.77 -17.06 -14.16
N GLN A 148 8.76 -16.15 -13.19
CA GLN A 148 9.27 -14.79 -13.36
C GLN A 148 10.79 -14.78 -13.47
N ALA A 149 11.49 -15.59 -12.67
CA ALA A 149 12.94 -15.78 -12.76
C ALA A 149 13.33 -16.28 -14.15
N GLU A 150 12.66 -17.30 -14.67
CA GLU A 150 12.92 -17.85 -15.99
C GLU A 150 12.65 -16.84 -17.12
N SER A 151 11.54 -16.10 -17.04
CA SER A 151 11.26 -15.01 -17.99
C SER A 151 12.31 -13.90 -17.94
N MET A 152 12.83 -13.58 -16.75
CA MET A 152 13.90 -12.59 -16.58
C MET A 152 15.25 -13.09 -17.09
N ARG A 153 15.60 -14.36 -16.85
CA ARG A 153 16.79 -15.00 -17.43
C ARG A 153 16.72 -15.02 -18.95
N GLN A 154 15.59 -15.45 -19.51
CA GLN A 154 15.40 -15.50 -20.96
C GLN A 154 15.53 -14.11 -21.58
N ALA A 155 14.91 -13.08 -20.98
CA ALA A 155 15.08 -11.70 -21.43
C ALA A 155 16.53 -11.18 -21.34
N LEU A 156 17.32 -11.66 -20.37
CA LEU A 156 18.75 -11.35 -20.24
C LEU A 156 19.61 -12.12 -21.25
N ILE A 157 19.23 -13.34 -21.62
CA ILE A 157 19.90 -14.19 -22.63
C ILE A 157 19.59 -13.69 -24.05
N ASP A 158 18.40 -13.12 -24.27
CA ASP A 158 17.99 -12.59 -25.57
C ASP A 158 18.61 -11.20 -25.85
N LEU A 159 19.03 -10.47 -24.82
CA LEU A 159 19.60 -9.12 -24.91
C LEU A 159 20.88 -9.04 -25.78
N PRO A 160 21.89 -9.93 -25.63
CA PRO A 160 23.08 -9.97 -26.47
C PRO A 160 22.79 -10.41 -27.91
N ASN A 161 21.81 -11.29 -28.11
CA ASN A 161 21.39 -11.71 -29.45
C ASN A 161 20.67 -10.56 -30.18
N ALA A 162 19.85 -9.77 -29.47
CA ALA A 162 19.25 -8.55 -29.99
C ALA A 162 20.28 -7.43 -30.28
N ALA A 163 21.41 -7.41 -29.57
CA ALA A 163 22.51 -6.49 -29.85
C ALA A 163 23.24 -6.79 -31.19
N GLY A 164 23.03 -7.98 -31.78
CA GLY A 164 23.43 -8.27 -33.16
C GLY A 164 22.49 -7.66 -34.22
N GLU A 165 21.27 -7.31 -33.83
CA GLU A 165 20.21 -6.73 -34.68
C GLU A 165 19.99 -5.24 -34.36
N VAL A 166 21.08 -4.47 -34.25
CA VAL A 166 21.07 -3.02 -33.91
C VAL A 166 20.11 -2.20 -34.77
N ILE A 167 19.85 -2.62 -36.01
CA ILE A 167 18.89 -1.98 -36.92
C ILE A 167 17.43 -2.11 -36.40
N HIS A 168 17.09 -3.23 -35.75
CA HIS A 168 15.80 -3.45 -35.10
C HIS A 168 15.78 -3.06 -33.62
N ALA A 169 16.94 -2.87 -32.99
CA ALA A 169 17.03 -2.46 -31.59
C ALA A 169 16.39 -1.08 -31.31
N HIS A 170 16.39 -0.17 -32.28
CA HIS A 170 15.70 1.12 -32.16
C HIS A 170 14.18 1.00 -32.27
N ASP A 171 13.68 0.19 -33.21
CA ASP A 171 12.25 -0.08 -33.32
C ASP A 171 11.76 -0.88 -32.10
N GLY A 172 12.57 -1.83 -31.64
CA GLY A 172 12.38 -2.54 -30.38
C GLY A 172 12.42 -1.62 -29.18
N PHE A 173 13.33 -0.64 -29.14
CA PHE A 173 13.37 0.38 -28.09
C PHE A 173 12.17 1.29 -28.15
N GLU A 174 11.77 1.81 -29.31
CA GLU A 174 10.60 2.67 -29.45
C GLU A 174 9.30 1.90 -29.16
N GLN A 175 9.19 0.64 -29.57
CA GLN A 175 8.07 -0.23 -29.21
C GLN A 175 8.08 -0.56 -27.72
N THR A 176 9.23 -0.87 -27.12
CA THR A 176 9.35 -1.14 -25.69
C THR A 176 9.15 0.12 -24.86
N ARG A 177 9.60 1.28 -25.34
CA ARG A 177 9.36 2.60 -24.76
C ARG A 177 7.89 2.95 -24.84
N ARG A 178 7.22 2.73 -25.97
CA ARG A 178 5.77 2.95 -26.11
C ARG A 178 4.97 1.96 -25.28
N ALA A 179 5.36 0.69 -25.25
CA ALA A 179 4.74 -0.33 -24.41
C ALA A 179 4.99 -0.06 -22.93
N TYR A 180 6.16 0.46 -22.56
CA TYR A 180 6.48 0.88 -21.21
C TYR A 180 5.74 2.16 -20.84
N ILE A 181 5.66 3.15 -21.73
CA ILE A 181 4.86 4.36 -21.50
C ILE A 181 3.40 3.91 -21.30
N ARG A 182 2.89 3.00 -22.14
CA ARG A 182 1.55 2.44 -21.98
C ARG A 182 1.37 1.60 -20.72
N ALA A 183 2.32 0.77 -20.31
CA ALA A 183 2.16 -0.11 -19.14
C ALA A 183 2.54 0.57 -17.81
N ASN A 184 3.47 1.52 -17.90
CA ASN A 184 4.11 2.36 -16.88
C ASN A 184 3.30 3.57 -16.43
N LEU A 185 2.96 4.40 -17.41
CA LEU A 185 2.20 5.63 -17.21
C LEU A 185 0.70 5.39 -17.34
N PHE A 186 0.28 4.18 -17.70
CA PHE A 186 -1.13 3.82 -17.66
C PHE A 186 -1.28 2.45 -17.00
N VAL A 187 -1.82 2.45 -15.79
CA VAL A 187 -2.38 1.24 -15.21
C VAL A 187 -3.69 1.00 -15.93
N ASP A 188 -3.65 0.18 -16.97
CA ASP A 188 -4.85 -0.32 -17.62
C ASP A 188 -5.55 -1.28 -16.64
N LEU A 189 -6.55 -0.78 -15.93
CA LEU A 189 -7.43 -1.64 -15.13
C LEU A 189 -8.37 -2.37 -16.11
N PRO A 190 -8.25 -3.70 -16.25
CA PRO A 190 -8.95 -4.45 -17.31
C PRO A 190 -10.48 -4.45 -17.18
N PHE A 191 -11.02 -3.91 -16.09
CA PHE A 191 -12.44 -3.92 -15.78
C PHE A 191 -13.22 -2.70 -16.27
N PHE A 192 -12.57 -1.60 -16.67
CA PHE A 192 -13.28 -0.39 -17.10
C PHE A 192 -12.78 0.28 -18.38
N GLY A 193 -11.68 -0.19 -18.99
CA GLY A 193 -11.09 0.47 -20.16
C GLY A 193 -10.61 1.90 -19.88
N LEU A 194 -10.49 2.27 -18.59
CA LEU A 194 -9.91 3.52 -18.13
C LEU A 194 -8.42 3.26 -17.85
N ALA A 195 -7.58 3.97 -18.59
CA ALA A 195 -6.15 4.01 -18.41
C ALA A 195 -5.85 5.05 -17.31
N PHE A 196 -5.40 4.60 -16.13
CA PHE A 196 -5.08 5.51 -15.02
C PHE A 196 -3.59 5.84 -15.01
N ASP A 197 -3.23 7.12 -15.00
CA ASP A 197 -1.84 7.51 -14.78
C ASP A 197 -1.46 7.31 -13.30
N LEU A 198 -0.20 7.00 -13.03
CA LEU A 198 0.35 7.02 -11.67
C LEU A 198 0.16 8.41 -11.04
N ASN A 199 0.15 9.47 -11.85
CA ASN A 199 -0.19 10.83 -11.40
C ASN A 199 -1.65 10.94 -10.90
N ASP A 200 -2.56 10.12 -11.42
CA ASP A 200 -3.96 10.07 -10.97
C ASP A 200 -4.13 9.23 -9.70
N LEU A 201 -3.09 8.51 -9.25
CA LEU A 201 -3.15 7.73 -8.01
C LEU A 201 -3.42 8.63 -6.81
N ALA A 202 -2.85 9.84 -6.78
CA ALA A 202 -3.15 10.83 -5.74
C ALA A 202 -4.63 11.25 -5.77
N LEU A 203 -5.19 11.56 -6.94
CA LEU A 203 -6.61 11.90 -7.09
C LEU A 203 -7.52 10.74 -6.68
N LEU A 204 -7.28 9.56 -7.23
CA LEU A 204 -8.13 8.38 -7.05
C LEU A 204 -8.08 7.87 -5.61
N SER A 205 -6.88 7.78 -5.02
CA SER A 205 -6.73 7.42 -3.61
C SER A 205 -7.31 8.49 -2.68
N GLY A 206 -7.10 9.78 -3.01
CA GLY A 206 -7.65 10.92 -2.27
C GLY A 206 -9.17 10.87 -2.20
N LEU A 207 -9.83 10.75 -3.34
CA LEU A 207 -11.29 10.64 -3.44
C LEU A 207 -11.81 9.35 -2.79
N GLY A 208 -11.18 8.20 -3.09
CA GLY A 208 -11.57 6.91 -2.57
C GLY A 208 -11.50 6.85 -1.04
N PHE A 209 -10.39 7.28 -0.45
CA PHE A 209 -10.25 7.35 1.01
C PHE A 209 -11.21 8.37 1.64
N THR A 210 -11.44 9.51 1.00
CA THR A 210 -12.42 10.50 1.49
C THR A 210 -13.83 9.90 1.58
N LEU A 211 -14.30 9.22 0.53
CA LEU A 211 -15.62 8.59 0.52
C LEU A 211 -15.72 7.45 1.54
N LEU A 212 -14.71 6.59 1.62
CA LEU A 212 -14.70 5.47 2.57
C LEU A 212 -14.64 5.95 4.03
N LEU A 213 -13.81 6.95 4.33
CA LEU A 213 -13.72 7.52 5.68
C LEU A 213 -14.99 8.29 6.05
N LEU A 214 -15.62 9.01 5.11
CA LEU A 214 -16.91 9.65 5.34
C LEU A 214 -17.99 8.63 5.69
N ALA A 215 -18.07 7.53 4.92
CA ALA A 215 -18.98 6.43 5.20
C ALA A 215 -18.70 5.77 6.56
N LEU A 216 -17.41 5.61 6.90
CA LEU A 216 -16.99 5.06 8.19
C LEU A 216 -17.41 5.97 9.35
N VAL A 217 -17.13 7.28 9.27
CA VAL A 217 -17.53 8.26 10.28
C VAL A 217 -19.05 8.24 10.46
N TYR A 218 -19.82 8.23 9.38
CA TYR A 218 -21.28 8.12 9.43
C TYR A 218 -21.73 6.84 10.16
N ASN A 219 -21.15 5.70 9.81
CA ASN A 219 -21.48 4.41 10.43
C ASN A 219 -21.13 4.39 11.93
N LEU A 220 -19.98 4.93 12.33
CA LEU A 220 -19.57 5.03 13.74
C LEU A 220 -20.49 5.97 14.53
N LEU A 221 -20.88 7.11 13.97
CA LEU A 221 -21.84 8.01 14.63
C LEU A 221 -23.20 7.34 14.84
N ARG A 222 -23.66 6.56 13.86
CA ARG A 222 -24.91 5.80 13.96
C ARG A 222 -24.81 4.66 14.98
N GLU A 223 -23.68 3.96 15.02
CA GLU A 223 -23.39 2.94 16.03
C GLU A 223 -23.40 3.54 17.44
N HIS A 224 -22.73 4.69 17.62
CA HIS A 224 -22.74 5.44 18.88
C HIS A 224 -24.17 5.76 19.34
N HIS A 225 -24.99 6.35 18.47
CA HIS A 225 -26.36 6.73 18.81
C HIS A 225 -27.25 5.52 19.15
N ASN A 226 -27.10 4.41 18.41
CA ASN A 226 -27.84 3.18 18.68
C ASN A 226 -27.42 2.56 20.02
N LEU A 227 -26.12 2.59 20.35
CA LEU A 227 -25.60 2.09 21.62
C LEU A 227 -26.04 2.96 22.80
N GLU A 228 -26.05 4.28 22.63
CA GLU A 228 -26.56 5.24 23.61
C GLU A 228 -28.06 5.00 23.89
N THR A 229 -28.86 4.85 22.83
CA THR A 229 -30.29 4.52 22.94
C THR A 229 -30.52 3.19 23.67
N LEU A 230 -29.72 2.17 23.36
CA LEU A 230 -29.77 0.88 24.07
C LEU A 230 -29.43 1.04 25.55
N LEU A 231 -28.39 1.83 25.86
CA LEU A 231 -27.96 2.09 27.23
C LEU A 231 -29.04 2.84 28.02
N ASP A 232 -29.71 3.82 27.42
CA ASP A 232 -30.80 4.58 28.04
C ASP A 232 -32.03 3.71 28.28
N TRP A 233 -32.37 2.84 27.32
CA TRP A 233 -33.42 1.84 27.50
C TRP A 233 -33.09 0.89 28.66
N VAL A 234 -31.85 0.40 28.75
CA VAL A 234 -31.38 -0.45 29.87
C VAL A 234 -31.43 0.29 31.21
N ASN A 235 -31.14 1.59 31.21
CA ASN A 235 -31.21 2.42 32.43
C ASN A 235 -32.66 2.58 32.93
N CYS A 236 -33.63 2.58 32.02
CA CYS A 236 -35.06 2.68 32.33
C CYS A 236 -35.67 1.36 32.86
N LEU A 237 -34.96 0.23 32.76
CA LEU A 237 -35.41 -1.00 33.42
C LEU A 237 -35.34 -0.80 34.95
N PRO A 238 -36.26 -1.37 35.74
CA PRO A 238 -36.12 -1.35 37.20
C PRO A 238 -34.86 -2.14 37.61
N ARG A 239 -34.36 -1.86 38.83
CA ARG A 239 -33.15 -2.49 39.40
C ARG A 239 -33.50 -3.51 40.50
N THR A 240 -34.79 -3.74 40.71
CA THR A 240 -35.29 -4.31 41.96
C THR A 240 -35.28 -5.83 41.97
N THR A 241 -35.31 -6.48 40.81
CA THR A 241 -35.38 -7.95 40.74
C THR A 241 -34.10 -8.57 40.16
N ASN A 242 -33.78 -9.79 40.60
CA ASN A 242 -32.66 -10.55 40.02
C ASN A 242 -32.90 -10.86 38.54
N GLU A 243 -34.16 -11.03 38.13
CA GLU A 243 -34.55 -11.26 36.74
C GLU A 243 -34.16 -10.06 35.85
N GLU A 244 -34.45 -8.83 36.28
CA GLU A 244 -34.06 -7.62 35.54
C GLU A 244 -32.55 -7.53 35.35
N ARG A 245 -31.78 -7.86 36.39
CA ARG A 245 -30.32 -7.88 36.30
C ARG A 245 -29.82 -8.91 35.29
N CYS A 246 -30.42 -10.10 35.27
CA CYS A 246 -30.12 -11.12 34.27
C CYS A 246 -30.48 -10.66 32.85
N THR A 247 -31.60 -9.96 32.69
CA THR A 247 -31.98 -9.37 31.41
C THR A 247 -30.94 -8.35 30.94
N ARG A 248 -30.49 -7.43 31.79
CA ARG A 248 -29.41 -6.47 31.43
C ARG A 248 -28.12 -7.15 31.01
N LEU A 249 -27.74 -8.21 31.73
CA LEU A 249 -26.55 -9.00 31.41
C LEU A 249 -26.67 -9.68 30.05
N ARG A 250 -27.82 -10.31 29.76
CA ARG A 250 -28.09 -10.93 28.46
C ARG A 250 -28.06 -9.92 27.32
N ILE A 251 -28.61 -8.72 27.55
CA ILE A 251 -28.60 -7.64 26.57
C ILE A 251 -27.18 -7.15 26.30
N TYR A 252 -26.39 -6.95 27.35
CA TYR A 252 -24.98 -6.61 27.21
C TYR A 252 -24.23 -7.68 26.43
N GLN A 253 -24.41 -8.95 26.77
CA GLN A 253 -23.76 -10.08 26.09
C GLN A 253 -24.17 -10.16 24.61
N ALA A 254 -25.46 -10.01 24.31
CA ALA A 254 -25.95 -10.00 22.94
C ALA A 254 -25.34 -8.84 22.15
N ALA A 255 -25.35 -7.63 22.70
CA ALA A 255 -24.77 -6.46 22.05
C ALA A 255 -23.24 -6.56 21.91
N ALA A 256 -22.56 -7.13 22.91
CA ALA A 256 -21.12 -7.38 22.92
C ALA A 256 -20.69 -8.37 21.83
N ASN A 257 -21.49 -9.40 21.57
CA ASN A 257 -21.20 -10.43 20.56
C ASN A 257 -21.18 -9.90 19.12
N PHE A 258 -21.82 -8.75 18.86
CA PHE A 258 -21.78 -8.12 17.55
C PHE A 258 -20.49 -7.33 17.31
N ASN A 259 -19.83 -6.90 18.39
CA ASN A 259 -18.68 -6.00 18.30
C ASN A 259 -17.37 -6.76 18.01
N VAL A 260 -16.75 -6.41 16.88
CA VAL A 260 -15.48 -7.02 16.44
C VAL A 260 -14.31 -6.05 16.56
N LEU A 261 -14.56 -4.75 16.38
CA LEU A 261 -13.51 -3.71 16.41
C LEU A 261 -13.29 -3.12 17.80
N THR A 262 -14.28 -3.24 18.68
CA THR A 262 -14.14 -2.90 20.10
C THR A 262 -14.23 -4.20 20.90
N MET A 263 -13.29 -4.42 21.82
CA MET A 263 -13.40 -5.53 22.77
C MET A 263 -14.18 -5.01 23.98
N PRO A 264 -15.50 -5.28 24.08
CA PRO A 264 -16.28 -4.82 25.22
C PRO A 264 -15.66 -5.41 26.50
N PRO A 265 -15.67 -4.67 27.63
CA PRO A 265 -15.15 -5.18 28.89
C PRO A 265 -15.77 -6.55 29.20
N GLN A 266 -14.93 -7.57 29.39
CA GLN A 266 -15.44 -8.88 29.80
C GLN A 266 -16.05 -8.74 31.21
N LEU A 267 -17.34 -9.01 31.33
CA LEU A 267 -18.07 -8.91 32.60
C LEU A 267 -17.77 -10.08 33.56
N LEU A 268 -17.21 -11.18 33.04
CA LEU A 268 -16.85 -12.36 33.82
C LEU A 268 -15.52 -12.14 34.54
N GLY A 269 -15.62 -11.53 35.73
CA GLY A 269 -14.72 -11.88 36.82
C GLY A 269 -14.96 -13.35 37.16
N CYS A 270 -13.95 -14.19 36.98
CA CYS A 270 -13.94 -15.51 37.58
C CYS A 270 -13.97 -15.30 39.10
N ASN A 271 -15.12 -15.57 39.74
CA ASN A 271 -15.27 -15.54 41.19
C ASN A 271 -14.40 -16.67 41.77
N GLY A 272 -13.12 -16.38 42.00
CA GLY A 272 -12.11 -17.36 42.44
C GLY A 272 -10.73 -17.19 41.80
N CYS A 273 -10.62 -16.45 40.69
CA CYS A 273 -9.33 -16.15 40.08
C CYS A 273 -8.74 -14.89 40.71
N THR A 274 -8.31 -14.98 41.97
CA THR A 274 -7.56 -13.92 42.69
C THR A 274 -6.09 -13.84 42.27
N ASP A 275 -5.75 -14.31 41.06
CA ASP A 275 -4.40 -14.18 40.55
C ASP A 275 -4.22 -12.76 40.04
N ALA A 276 -3.61 -11.90 40.86
CA ALA A 276 -3.26 -10.52 40.52
C ALA A 276 -2.52 -10.41 39.17
N GLY A 277 -1.86 -11.48 38.70
CA GLY A 277 -1.23 -11.55 37.38
C GLY A 277 -2.21 -11.61 36.20
N HIS A 278 -3.41 -12.20 36.36
CA HIS A 278 -4.37 -12.36 35.27
C HIS A 278 -5.07 -11.04 34.90
N ASP A 279 -5.27 -10.16 35.88
CA ASP A 279 -5.81 -8.81 35.66
C ASP A 279 -4.83 -7.91 34.90
N GLN A 280 -3.52 -8.05 35.15
CA GLN A 280 -2.50 -7.27 34.45
C GLN A 280 -2.40 -7.63 32.96
N ILE A 281 -2.47 -8.93 32.62
CA ILE A 281 -2.46 -9.39 31.23
C ILE A 281 -3.70 -8.87 30.49
N LYS A 282 -4.90 -9.00 31.09
CA LYS A 282 -6.14 -8.49 30.49
C LYS A 282 -6.12 -6.98 30.26
N ARG A 283 -5.59 -6.21 31.22
CA ARG A 283 -5.44 -4.74 31.08
C ARG A 283 -4.48 -4.39 29.93
N THR A 284 -3.37 -5.12 29.81
CA THR A 284 -2.37 -4.91 28.75
C THR A 284 -2.91 -5.27 27.37
N MET A 285 -3.57 -6.43 27.22
CA MET A 285 -4.22 -6.83 25.98
C MET A 285 -5.29 -5.82 25.56
N ARG A 286 -6.13 -5.37 26.50
CA ARG A 286 -7.14 -4.35 26.22
C ARG A 286 -6.49 -3.06 25.71
N PHE A 287 -5.44 -2.58 26.36
CA PHE A 287 -4.71 -1.40 25.89
C PHE A 287 -4.16 -1.60 24.47
N MET A 288 -3.54 -2.76 24.20
CA MET A 288 -3.01 -3.08 22.88
C MET A 288 -4.10 -3.08 21.81
N PHE A 289 -5.25 -3.72 22.05
CA PHE A 289 -6.38 -3.71 21.11
C PHE A 289 -6.95 -2.31 20.88
N LEU A 290 -7.04 -1.48 21.92
CA LEU A 290 -7.50 -0.09 21.83
C LEU A 290 -6.57 0.79 21.00
N VAL A 291 -5.26 0.56 21.09
CA VAL A 291 -4.28 1.29 20.28
C VAL A 291 -4.31 0.75 18.85
N LEU A 292 -4.28 -0.58 18.68
CA LEU A 292 -4.22 -1.23 17.38
C LEU A 292 -5.44 -0.91 16.51
N SER A 293 -6.65 -0.89 17.08
CA SER A 293 -7.86 -0.52 16.33
C SER A 293 -7.79 0.91 15.81
N LYS A 294 -7.17 1.83 16.57
CA LYS A 294 -7.01 3.24 16.18
C LYS A 294 -5.92 3.43 15.13
N LEU A 295 -4.85 2.63 15.18
CA LEU A 295 -3.80 2.66 14.15
C LEU A 295 -4.34 2.35 12.75
N ILE A 296 -5.36 1.50 12.63
CA ILE A 296 -6.00 1.19 11.33
C ILE A 296 -6.56 2.48 10.67
N TYR A 297 -7.10 3.41 11.45
CA TYR A 297 -7.64 4.67 10.92
C TYR A 297 -6.55 5.64 10.44
N LEU A 298 -5.29 5.48 10.89
CA LEU A 298 -4.15 6.30 10.44
C LEU A 298 -3.58 5.85 9.10
N VAL A 299 -3.77 4.60 8.71
CA VAL A 299 -3.16 4.03 7.50
C VAL A 299 -3.49 4.86 6.24
N PRO A 300 -4.74 5.30 5.98
CA PRO A 300 -5.04 6.16 4.83
C PRO A 300 -4.26 7.48 4.82
N VAL A 301 -4.08 8.12 5.99
CA VAL A 301 -3.32 9.38 6.12
C VAL A 301 -1.85 9.14 5.80
N ILE A 302 -1.26 8.08 6.36
CA ILE A 302 0.14 7.72 6.14
C ILE A 302 0.38 7.43 4.66
N LEU A 303 -0.46 6.60 4.04
CA LEU A 303 -0.32 6.24 2.63
C LEU A 303 -0.47 7.45 1.72
N HIS A 304 -1.46 8.31 1.96
CA HIS A 304 -1.65 9.48 1.12
C HIS A 304 -0.53 10.53 1.34
N ALA A 305 0.02 10.64 2.55
CA ALA A 305 1.21 11.44 2.82
C ALA A 305 2.45 10.89 2.09
N MET A 306 2.60 9.56 2.00
CA MET A 306 3.68 8.93 1.23
C MET A 306 3.53 9.19 -0.28
N VAL A 307 2.31 9.08 -0.83
CA VAL A 307 2.03 9.44 -2.24
C VAL A 307 2.43 10.89 -2.50
N ARG A 308 1.97 11.82 -1.65
CA ARG A 308 2.34 13.24 -1.74
C ARG A 308 3.86 13.46 -1.65
N GLN A 309 4.55 12.76 -0.74
CA GLN A 309 5.99 12.89 -0.61
C GLN A 309 6.70 12.47 -1.90
N ASN A 310 6.23 11.38 -2.53
CA ASN A 310 6.75 10.96 -3.82
C ASN A 310 6.49 11.99 -4.93
N ASP A 311 5.34 12.68 -4.92
CA ASP A 311 5.07 13.77 -5.86
C ASP A 311 6.03 14.96 -5.65
N ILE A 312 6.37 15.28 -4.38
CA ILE A 312 7.36 16.31 -4.04
C ILE A 312 8.76 15.90 -4.50
N ASP A 313 9.15 14.64 -4.28
CA ASP A 313 10.46 14.12 -4.67
C ASP A 313 10.64 14.13 -6.20
N THR A 314 9.55 13.92 -6.95
CA THR A 314 9.53 13.90 -8.42
C THR A 314 9.18 15.27 -9.05
N ARG A 315 9.09 16.33 -8.26
CA ARG A 315 8.67 17.68 -8.69
C ARG A 315 9.52 18.24 -9.83
N SER A 316 10.84 18.02 -9.81
CA SER A 316 11.75 18.51 -10.84
C SER A 316 11.40 17.98 -12.24
N HIS A 317 10.95 16.73 -12.33
CA HIS A 317 10.48 16.11 -13.57
C HIS A 317 9.14 16.70 -14.01
N GLY A 318 8.22 16.95 -13.07
CA GLY A 318 6.92 17.57 -13.35
C GLY A 318 7.06 18.98 -13.93
N ILE A 319 7.96 19.80 -13.37
CA ILE A 319 8.22 21.17 -13.84
C ILE A 319 8.76 21.16 -15.28
N ALA A 320 9.61 20.20 -15.61
CA ALA A 320 10.18 20.08 -16.95
C ALA A 320 9.13 19.69 -18.02
N LEU A 321 8.05 18.99 -17.63
CA LEU A 321 7.00 18.55 -18.54
C LEU A 321 5.87 19.57 -18.66
N GLN A 322 5.18 19.88 -17.55
CA GLN A 322 3.98 20.73 -17.53
C GLN A 322 3.82 21.43 -16.16
N PRO A 323 4.38 22.64 -15.97
CA PRO A 323 4.43 23.30 -14.65
C PRO A 323 3.07 23.73 -14.12
N GLU A 324 2.13 24.11 -15.01
CA GLU A 324 0.78 24.53 -14.62
C GLU A 324 -0.01 23.37 -13.97
N ARG A 325 0.01 22.19 -14.60
CA ARG A 325 -0.68 21.00 -14.08
C ARG A 325 -0.09 20.48 -12.77
N LEU A 326 1.23 20.61 -12.61
CA LEU A 326 1.89 20.22 -11.37
C LEU A 326 1.34 21.01 -10.17
N HIS A 327 1.09 22.31 -10.35
CA HIS A 327 0.54 23.14 -9.29
C HIS A 327 -0.89 22.71 -8.90
N GLU A 328 -1.72 22.39 -9.89
CA GLU A 328 -3.08 21.86 -9.67
C GLU A 328 -3.05 20.54 -8.89
N LEU A 329 -2.16 19.62 -9.26
CA LEU A 329 -1.97 18.34 -8.57
C LEU A 329 -1.50 18.52 -7.12
N GLU A 330 -0.56 19.45 -6.88
CA GLU A 330 -0.08 19.77 -5.53
C GLU A 330 -1.21 20.31 -4.63
N ILE A 331 -2.02 21.25 -5.14
CA ILE A 331 -3.17 21.80 -4.41
C ILE A 331 -4.16 20.69 -4.08
N GLN A 332 -4.51 19.88 -5.07
CA GLN A 332 -5.49 18.80 -4.92
C GLN A 332 -5.03 17.73 -3.93
N SER A 333 -3.77 17.30 -4.03
CA SER A 333 -3.13 16.38 -3.07
C SER A 333 -3.14 16.97 -1.65
N THR A 334 -2.92 18.29 -1.52
CA THR A 334 -2.97 18.96 -0.20
C THR A 334 -4.37 18.92 0.38
N PHE A 335 -5.37 19.25 -0.45
CA PHE A 335 -6.77 19.26 -0.06
C PHE A 335 -7.23 17.88 0.42
N PHE A 336 -6.91 16.81 -0.32
CA PHE A 336 -7.26 15.45 0.08
C PHE A 336 -6.53 15.01 1.35
N LEU A 337 -5.23 15.30 1.48
CA LEU A 337 -4.49 14.96 2.71
C LEU A 337 -5.11 15.60 3.95
N VAL A 338 -5.48 16.88 3.88
CA VAL A 338 -6.15 17.59 4.97
C VAL A 338 -7.52 16.97 5.26
N THR A 339 -8.31 16.71 4.23
CA THR A 339 -9.66 16.13 4.36
C THR A 339 -9.61 14.74 4.99
N ILE A 340 -8.74 13.86 4.50
CA ILE A 340 -8.51 12.52 5.05
C ILE A 340 -8.06 12.62 6.50
N SER A 341 -7.15 13.54 6.84
CA SER A 341 -6.69 13.74 8.23
C SER A 341 -7.83 14.16 9.17
N ILE A 342 -8.71 15.07 8.75
CA ILE A 342 -9.88 15.49 9.53
C ILE A 342 -10.84 14.31 9.72
N LEU A 343 -11.17 13.58 8.66
CA LEU A 343 -12.09 12.44 8.73
C LEU A 343 -11.51 11.30 9.59
N THR A 344 -10.21 11.03 9.51
CA THR A 344 -9.52 10.08 10.40
C THR A 344 -9.63 10.52 11.87
N ALA A 345 -9.40 11.80 12.17
CA ALA A 345 -9.55 12.31 13.53
C ALA A 345 -11.00 12.16 14.04
N LEU A 346 -11.99 12.46 13.20
CA LEU A 346 -13.41 12.26 13.54
C LEU A 346 -13.76 10.78 13.77
N ALA A 347 -13.23 9.87 12.96
CA ALA A 347 -13.42 8.43 13.13
C ALA A 347 -12.82 7.96 14.48
N MET A 348 -11.60 8.41 14.82
CA MET A 348 -10.95 8.09 16.09
C MET A 348 -11.72 8.61 17.30
N VAL A 349 -12.21 9.85 17.24
CA VAL A 349 -13.04 10.44 18.30
C VAL A 349 -14.32 9.64 18.47
N SER A 350 -14.99 9.29 17.36
CA SER A 350 -16.24 8.51 17.38
C SER A 350 -16.02 7.11 17.96
N ALA A 351 -14.97 6.41 17.53
CA ALA A 351 -14.58 5.11 18.08
C ALA A 351 -14.30 5.19 19.59
N THR A 352 -13.57 6.22 20.03
CA THR A 352 -13.29 6.44 21.47
C THR A 352 -14.55 6.71 22.28
N ARG A 353 -15.53 7.43 21.73
CA ARG A 353 -16.83 7.63 22.41
C ARG A 353 -17.61 6.32 22.55
N ILE A 354 -17.64 5.48 21.51
CA ILE A 354 -18.26 4.15 21.57
C ILE A 354 -17.59 3.29 22.65
N GLU A 355 -16.25 3.32 22.73
CA GLU A 355 -15.49 2.62 23.79
C GLU A 355 -15.90 3.09 25.20
N LEU A 356 -16.02 4.41 25.41
CA LEU A 356 -16.45 4.99 26.70
C LEU A 356 -17.90 4.58 27.05
N LEU A 357 -18.79 4.52 26.07
CA LEU A 357 -20.15 4.00 26.26
C LEU A 357 -20.13 2.52 26.70
N TRP A 358 -19.28 1.70 26.08
CA TRP A 358 -19.11 0.30 26.50
C TRP A 358 -18.59 0.17 27.93
N VAL A 359 -17.64 1.01 28.36
CA VAL A 359 -17.17 1.04 29.75
C VAL A 359 -18.30 1.40 30.71
N THR A 360 -19.09 2.42 30.34
CA THR A 360 -20.22 2.88 31.14
C THR A 360 -21.30 1.80 31.24
N PHE A 361 -21.61 1.13 30.13
CA PHE A 361 -22.57 0.04 30.08
C PHE A 361 -22.09 -1.13 30.97
N ALA A 362 -20.83 -1.55 30.83
CA ALA A 362 -20.28 -2.62 31.64
C ALA A 362 -20.32 -2.29 33.14
N GLY A 363 -20.00 -1.05 33.53
CA GLY A 363 -20.06 -0.58 34.91
C GLY A 363 -21.47 -0.65 35.51
N LYS A 364 -22.51 -0.38 34.71
CA LYS A 364 -23.91 -0.45 35.16
C LYS A 364 -24.48 -1.86 35.24
N VAL A 365 -23.88 -2.82 34.52
CA VAL A 365 -24.32 -4.23 34.52
C VAL A 365 -23.59 -5.06 35.57
N ARG A 366 -22.38 -4.65 35.96
CA ARG A 366 -21.57 -5.38 36.95
C ARG A 366 -22.27 -5.43 38.33
N PRO A 367 -22.30 -6.59 39.02
CA PRO A 367 -22.72 -6.70 40.42
C PRO A 367 -22.15 -5.59 41.29
N GLY A 368 -22.93 -5.12 42.28
CA GLY A 368 -22.33 -4.44 43.42
C GLY A 368 -21.38 -5.40 44.16
N PRO A 369 -20.33 -4.89 44.83
CA PRO A 369 -19.37 -5.72 45.56
C PRO A 369 -20.01 -6.60 46.64
N ASN A 370 -21.20 -6.24 47.12
CA ASN A 370 -21.94 -6.95 48.16
C ASN A 370 -23.03 -7.89 47.60
N ASP A 371 -23.23 -7.93 46.28
CA ASP A 371 -24.24 -8.78 45.67
C ASP A 371 -23.66 -10.16 45.38
N PRO A 372 -24.06 -11.23 46.09
CA PRO A 372 -23.58 -12.56 45.77
C PRO A 372 -23.98 -12.91 44.32
N PRO A 373 -23.08 -13.57 43.56
CA PRO A 373 -23.35 -13.96 42.19
C PRO A 373 -24.47 -15.02 42.18
N LYS A 374 -25.70 -14.59 41.94
CA LYS A 374 -26.79 -15.52 41.64
C LYS A 374 -26.68 -15.92 40.16
N PRO A 375 -26.57 -17.22 39.84
CA PRO A 375 -26.54 -17.66 38.46
C PRO A 375 -27.86 -17.28 37.80
N CYS A 376 -27.77 -16.61 36.65
CA CYS A 376 -28.94 -16.42 35.81
C CYS A 376 -29.36 -17.79 35.28
N SER A 377 -30.64 -18.12 35.41
CA SER A 377 -31.22 -19.31 34.77
C SER A 377 -30.89 -19.29 33.28
N PRO A 378 -30.63 -20.43 32.64
CA PRO A 378 -30.48 -20.48 31.19
C PRO A 378 -31.75 -19.93 30.50
N PRO A 379 -31.64 -19.31 29.31
CA PRO A 379 -32.81 -18.94 28.54
C PRO A 379 -33.63 -20.21 28.26
N ILE A 380 -34.94 -20.15 28.55
CA ILE A 380 -35.91 -21.20 28.19
C ILE A 380 -36.14 -21.15 26.70
#